data_AF-A0A8S1A4J9-F1
#
_entry.id   AF-A0A8S1A4J9-F1
#
_cell.length_a   1.000
_cell.length_b   1.000
_cell.length_c   1.000
_cell.angle_alpha   90.00
_cell.angle_beta   90.00
_cell.angle_gamma   90.00
#
_symmetry.space_group_name_H-M   'P 1'
#
loop_
_entity.id
_entity.type
_entity.pdbx_description
1 polymer ?
#
loop_
_entity_poly.entity_id
_entity_poly.type
_entity_poly.pdbx_seq_one_letter_code
_entity_poly.pdbx_strand_id
1 'polypeptide(L)'
;MNYYAYRMMIRTHEENVILKCRRLFQQFAVDMYVKVETERLAFIRFNQAKLRSEDYIHLRAIHSDGDVQNIGRLPILPSSYIGSPRHMHEYAQDAMTYTRAKL
;
A
#
# COMPACT_ATOMS: atom_id res chain seq x y z
N MET A 1 2.16 11.64 4.06
CA MET A 1 0.99 12.36 3.51
C MET A 1 0.70 13.70 4.18
N ASN A 2 0.66 13.79 5.52
CA ASN A 2 0.25 15.02 6.23
C ASN A 2 1.00 16.30 5.82
N TYR A 3 2.32 16.20 5.59
CA TYR A 3 3.12 17.35 5.12
C TYR A 3 2.68 17.86 3.73
N TYR A 4 2.51 16.96 2.75
CA TYR A 4 2.09 17.34 1.41
C TYR A 4 0.62 17.79 1.37
N ALA A 5 -0.25 17.16 2.16
CA ALA A 5 -1.63 17.59 2.34
C ALA A 5 -1.69 19.01 2.92
N TYR A 6 -0.88 19.31 3.94
CA TYR A 6 -0.74 20.65 4.50
C TYR A 6 -0.28 21.67 3.46
N ARG A 7 0.64 21.31 2.55
CA ARG A 7 1.12 22.18 1.47
C ARG A 7 0.10 22.42 0.35
N MET A 8 -0.92 21.57 0.22
CA MET A 8 -2.00 21.70 -0.77
C MET A 8 -3.30 22.26 -0.17
N MET A 9 -3.37 22.43 1.14
CA MET A 9 -4.56 22.91 1.84
C MET A 9 -4.81 24.40 1.52
N ILE A 10 -6.01 24.73 1.05
CA ILE A 10 -6.45 26.12 0.82
C ILE A 10 -6.60 26.83 2.17
N ARG A 11 -6.02 28.02 2.29
CA ARG A 11 -6.13 28.90 3.47
C ARG A 11 -6.53 30.30 3.03
N THR A 12 -7.36 30.96 3.83
CA THR A 12 -7.89 32.29 3.54
C THR A 12 -6.85 33.39 3.60
N HIS A 13 -5.77 33.21 4.37
CA HIS A 13 -4.73 34.22 4.61
C HIS A 13 -3.42 33.97 3.85
N GLU A 14 -3.36 32.94 3.00
CA GLU A 14 -2.13 32.53 2.30
C GLU A 14 -2.44 32.13 0.86
N GLU A 15 -1.70 32.68 -0.09
CA GLU A 15 -1.84 32.27 -1.49
C GLU A 15 -1.11 30.95 -1.75
N ASN A 16 -1.87 29.92 -2.11
CA ASN A 16 -1.29 28.66 -2.57
C ASN A 16 -0.90 28.73 -4.05
N VAL A 17 0.33 29.18 -4.32
CA VAL A 17 0.89 29.22 -5.68
C VAL A 17 0.86 27.85 -6.36
N ILE A 18 1.11 26.78 -5.60
CA ILE A 18 1.11 25.40 -6.09
C ILE A 18 -0.21 25.05 -6.78
N LEU A 19 -1.35 25.47 -6.21
CA LEU A 19 -2.68 25.19 -6.77
C LEU A 19 -2.99 26.02 -8.02
N LYS A 20 -2.34 27.18 -8.20
CA LYS A 20 -2.54 28.06 -9.37
C LYS A 20 -1.84 27.52 -10.63
N CYS A 21 -0.87 26.61 -10.50
CA CYS A 21 -0.01 26.18 -11.60
C CYS A 21 -0.58 25.08 -12.53
N ARG A 22 -1.90 24.87 -12.59
CA ARG A 22 -2.63 23.95 -13.51
C ARG A 22 -1.89 22.63 -13.80
N ARG A 23 -1.22 22.51 -14.95
CA ARG A 23 -0.53 21.28 -15.39
C ARG A 23 0.62 20.90 -14.46
N LEU A 24 1.35 21.89 -13.95
CA LEU A 24 2.44 21.65 -13.00
C LEU A 24 1.92 21.16 -11.65
N PHE A 25 0.73 21.60 -11.25
CA PHE A 25 0.05 21.05 -10.05
C PHE A 25 -0.27 19.57 -10.21
N GLN A 26 -0.78 19.17 -11.38
CA GLN A 26 -1.09 17.76 -11.65
C GLN A 26 0.17 16.89 -11.59
N GLN A 27 1.28 17.35 -12.17
CA GLN A 27 2.58 16.66 -12.08
C GLN A 27 3.06 16.57 -10.63
N PHE A 28 3.04 17.68 -9.91
CA PHE A 28 3.41 17.72 -8.50
C PHE A 28 2.58 16.74 -7.64
N ALA A 29 1.26 16.69 -7.83
CA ALA A 29 0.39 15.80 -7.07
C ALA A 29 0.74 14.33 -7.30
N VAL A 30 0.97 13.93 -8.56
CA VAL A 30 1.35 12.56 -8.92
C VAL A 30 2.75 12.23 -8.38
N ASP A 31 3.71 13.12 -8.55
CA ASP A 31 5.09 12.91 -8.09
C ASP A 31 5.15 12.75 -6.57
N MET A 32 4.41 13.57 -5.82
CA MET A 32 4.37 13.46 -4.36
C MET A 32 3.69 12.17 -3.90
N TYR A 33 2.65 11.73 -4.60
CA TYR A 33 2.02 10.43 -4.33
C TYR A 33 3.00 9.28 -4.58
N VAL A 34 3.65 9.24 -5.75
CA VAL A 34 4.62 8.21 -6.11
C VAL A 34 5.76 8.17 -5.10
N LYS A 35 6.29 9.33 -4.68
CA LYS A 35 7.35 9.41 -3.66
C LYS A 35 6.92 8.75 -2.35
N VAL A 36 5.75 9.12 -1.83
CA VAL A 36 5.24 8.59 -0.55
C VAL A 36 4.99 7.08 -0.66
N GLU A 37 4.38 6.62 -1.74
CA GLU A 37 4.11 5.19 -1.91
C GLU A 37 5.38 4.37 -2.12
N THR A 38 6.39 4.93 -2.80
CA THR A 38 7.71 4.28 -2.94
C THR A 38 8.38 4.09 -1.59
N GLU A 39 8.38 5.12 -0.73
CA GLU A 39 8.91 5.02 0.64
C GLU A 39 8.12 4.00 1.48
N ARG A 40 6.79 3.95 1.33
CA ARG A 40 5.93 2.98 2.02
C ARG A 40 6.23 1.54 1.58
N LEU A 41 6.39 1.30 0.29
CA LEU A 41 6.78 -0.02 -0.24
C LEU A 41 8.19 -0.41 0.20
N ALA A 42 9.14 0.54 0.22
CA ALA A 42 10.47 0.31 0.75
C ALA A 42 10.42 -0.07 2.24
N PHE A 43 9.63 0.64 3.04
CA PHE A 43 9.41 0.31 4.45
C PHE A 43 8.87 -1.12 4.62
N ILE A 44 7.85 -1.50 3.84
CA ILE A 44 7.30 -2.85 3.84
C ILE A 44 8.36 -3.89 3.47
N ARG A 45 9.20 -3.60 2.47
CA ARG A 45 10.28 -4.50 2.02
C ARG A 45 11.34 -4.72 3.08
N PHE A 46 11.80 -3.67 3.76
CA PHE A 46 12.89 -3.77 4.73
C PHE A 46 12.44 -4.17 6.14
N ASN A 47 11.17 -3.95 6.50
CA ASN A 47 10.64 -4.23 7.84
C ASN A 47 9.78 -5.50 7.91
N GLN A 48 9.90 -6.42 6.93
CA GLN A 48 9.13 -7.67 6.89
C GLN A 48 9.20 -8.49 8.19
N ALA A 49 10.37 -8.53 8.85
CA ALA A 49 10.53 -9.25 10.11
C ALA A 49 9.69 -8.64 11.25
N LYS A 50 9.59 -7.31 11.28
CA LYS A 50 8.81 -6.57 12.29
C LYS A 50 7.30 -6.61 12.01
N LEU A 51 6.91 -6.79 10.76
CA LEU A 51 5.52 -6.83 10.28
C LEU A 51 4.80 -8.18 10.52
N ARG A 52 5.18 -8.91 11.58
CA ARG A 52 4.76 -10.29 11.92
C ARG A 52 5.27 -11.35 10.94
N SER A 53 6.56 -11.70 11.08
CA SER A 53 7.23 -12.81 10.37
C SER A 53 6.57 -14.18 10.52
N GLU A 54 5.84 -14.44 11.61
CA GLU A 54 5.36 -15.79 11.96
C GLU A 54 4.19 -16.26 11.07
N ASP A 55 3.27 -15.36 10.69
CA ASP A 55 2.18 -15.66 9.75
C ASP A 55 2.71 -15.88 8.31
N TYR A 56 3.86 -15.28 8.00
CA TYR A 56 4.48 -15.37 6.67
C TYR A 56 5.14 -16.71 6.39
N ILE A 57 5.52 -17.49 7.41
CA ILE A 57 6.17 -18.80 7.22
C ILE A 57 5.18 -19.78 6.59
N HIS A 58 3.96 -19.85 7.13
CA HIS A 58 2.88 -20.68 6.58
C HIS A 58 2.44 -20.21 5.19
N LEU A 59 2.35 -18.89 4.99
CA LEU A 59 2.00 -18.32 3.68
C LEU A 59 3.09 -18.58 2.61
N ARG A 60 4.36 -18.54 3.01
CA ARG A 60 5.49 -18.85 2.14
C ARG A 60 5.47 -20.33 1.74
N ALA A 61 5.12 -21.23 2.66
CA ALA A 61 4.98 -22.66 2.38
C ALA A 61 3.91 -22.96 1.33
N ILE A 62 2.79 -22.23 1.33
CA ILE A 62 1.70 -22.38 0.33
C ILE A 62 2.15 -21.88 -1.06
N HIS A 63 3.05 -20.90 -1.13
CA HIS A 63 3.57 -20.35 -2.39
C HIS A 63 4.85 -21.03 -2.90
N SER A 64 5.51 -21.84 -2.05
CA SER A 64 6.81 -22.44 -2.31
C SER A 64 6.73 -23.90 -2.77
N ASP A 65 5.83 -24.21 -3.70
CA ASP A 65 5.83 -25.49 -4.41
C ASP A 65 6.91 -25.52 -5.52
N GLY A 66 7.66 -24.41 -5.68
CA GLY A 66 8.79 -24.25 -6.59
C GLY A 66 10.03 -23.73 -5.88
N ASP A 67 11.14 -24.46 -6.05
CA ASP A 67 12.53 -24.22 -5.68
C ASP A 67 12.84 -22.92 -4.87
N VAL A 68 12.93 -23.09 -3.56
CA VAL A 68 13.05 -22.01 -2.55
C VAL A 68 14.44 -21.35 -2.54
N GLN A 69 15.41 -21.90 -3.28
CA GLN A 69 16.82 -21.50 -3.17
C GLN A 69 17.24 -20.39 -4.14
N ASN A 70 16.51 -20.15 -5.23
CA ASN A 70 16.95 -19.25 -6.30
C ASN A 70 16.11 -17.98 -6.51
N ILE A 71 14.96 -17.86 -5.83
CA ILE A 71 14.09 -16.69 -5.97
C ILE A 71 14.40 -15.73 -4.83
N GLY A 72 14.99 -14.57 -5.18
CA GLY A 72 15.20 -13.48 -4.23
C GLY A 72 13.94 -13.25 -3.38
N ARG A 73 14.12 -13.13 -2.06
CA ARG A 73 13.03 -13.10 -1.07
C ARG A 73 11.97 -12.05 -1.45
N LEU A 74 10.84 -12.49 -2.00
CA LEU A 74 9.73 -11.61 -2.39
C LEU A 74 9.14 -10.96 -1.12
N PRO A 75 9.06 -9.61 -1.06
CA PRO A 75 8.41 -8.94 0.06
C PRO A 75 6.90 -9.17 0.00
N ILE A 76 6.31 -9.62 1.10
CA ILE A 76 4.88 -9.93 1.17
C ILE A 76 4.12 -8.66 1.53
N LEU A 77 3.23 -8.20 0.64
CA LEU A 77 2.43 -6.98 0.82
C LEU A 77 1.27 -7.19 1.79
N PRO A 78 1.09 -6.37 2.85
CA PRO A 78 -0.02 -6.45 3.82
C PRO A 78 -1.40 -6.48 3.17
N SER A 79 -2.41 -7.07 3.83
CA SER A 79 -3.80 -7.01 3.33
C SER A 79 -4.38 -5.60 3.32
N SER A 80 -3.82 -4.69 4.12
CA SER A 80 -4.09 -3.26 4.08
C SER A 80 -3.58 -2.56 2.81
N TYR A 81 -2.75 -3.22 2.00
CA TYR A 81 -2.36 -2.72 0.68
C TYR A 81 -3.41 -3.10 -0.35
N ILE A 82 -4.15 -2.10 -0.84
CA ILE A 82 -5.21 -2.28 -1.85
C ILE A 82 -4.62 -2.90 -3.12
N GLY A 83 -5.27 -3.93 -3.63
CA GLY A 83 -4.81 -4.69 -4.80
C GLY A 83 -3.69 -5.71 -4.50
N SER A 84 -3.26 -5.87 -3.24
CA SER A 84 -2.44 -7.02 -2.88
C SER A 84 -3.23 -8.33 -2.99
N PRO A 85 -2.58 -9.48 -3.21
CA PRO A 85 -3.24 -10.78 -3.18
C PRO A 85 -4.03 -11.01 -1.88
N ARG A 86 -3.50 -10.52 -0.75
CA ARG A 86 -4.13 -10.64 0.56
C ARG A 86 -5.37 -9.76 0.68
N HIS A 87 -5.31 -8.52 0.20
CA HIS A 87 -6.48 -7.63 0.17
C HIS A 87 -7.65 -8.26 -0.59
N MET A 88 -7.36 -8.83 -1.76
CA MET A 88 -8.39 -9.49 -2.58
C MET A 88 -8.93 -10.75 -1.91
N HIS A 89 -8.07 -11.54 -1.25
CA HIS A 89 -8.49 -12.73 -0.53
C HIS A 89 -9.39 -12.41 0.67
N GLU A 90 -9.01 -11.43 1.48
CA GLU A 90 -9.81 -10.95 2.62
C GLU A 90 -11.16 -10.41 2.15
N TYR A 91 -11.17 -9.61 1.08
CA TYR A 91 -12.41 -9.09 0.51
C TYR A 91 -13.35 -10.19 0.00
N ALA A 92 -12.79 -11.23 -0.63
CA ALA A 92 -13.58 -12.39 -1.07
C ALA A 92 -14.15 -13.17 0.12
N GLN A 93 -13.35 -13.37 1.18
CA GLN A 93 -13.82 -14.00 2.41
C GLN A 93 -14.95 -13.20 3.06
N ASP A 94 -14.79 -11.89 3.21
CA ASP A 94 -15.80 -11.00 3.78
C ASP A 94 -17.11 -11.04 2.98
N ALA A 95 -17.04 -11.03 1.65
CA ALA A 95 -18.21 -11.16 0.79
C ALA A 95 -18.93 -12.51 0.98
N MET A 96 -18.19 -13.61 1.14
CA MET A 96 -18.75 -14.92 1.45
C MET A 96 -19.40 -14.97 2.84
N THR A 97 -18.80 -14.30 3.83
CA THR A 97 -19.35 -14.22 5.18
C THR A 97 -20.65 -13.43 5.20
N TYR A 98 -20.69 -12.30 4.47
CA TYR A 98 -21.88 -11.46 4.35
C TYR A 98 -23.05 -12.19 3.68
N THR A 99 -22.78 -12.97 2.64
CA THR A 99 -23.80 -13.79 1.96
C THR A 99 -24.32 -14.93 2.83
N ARG A 100 -23.47 -15.52 3.67
CA ARG A 100 -23.86 -16.56 4.63
C ARG A 100 -24.65 -16.03 5.84
N ALA A 101 -24.34 -14.82 6.32
CA ALA A 101 -25.02 -14.21 7.47
C ALA A 101 -26.40 -13.62 7.14
N LYS A 102 -26.76 -13.53 5.85
CA LYS A 102 -28.07 -13.07 5.35
C LYS A 102 -29.09 -14.20 5.12
N LEU A 103 -28.70 -15.45 5.37
CA LEU A 103 -29.56 -16.63 5.42
C LEU A 103 -29.85 -16.99 6.88
#